data_AF-A0A496B0V8-F1
#
_entry.id   AF-A0A496B0V8-F1
#
_cell.length_a   1.000
_cell.length_b   1.000
_cell.length_c   1.000
_cell.angle_alpha   90.00
_cell.angle_beta   90.00
_cell.angle_gamma   90.00
#
_symmetry.space_group_name_H-M   'P 1'
#
loop_
_entity.id
_entity.type
_entity.pdbx_description
1 polymer ?
#
loop_
_entity_poly.entity_id
_entity_poly.type
_entity_poly.pdbx_seq_one_letter_code
_entity_poly.pdbx_strand_id
1 'polypeptide(L)'
;MRVIMDHANHIELTYKTIDLDGRVPGAGSIDFLRVEEPYWQGRIYGPFVRVRYALNGVEQEAEILPMDVDKGIFLADCNGTAAESLRPSALKIVEILREHAMQACSKR
;
A
#
# COMPACT_ATOMS: atom_id res chain seq x y z
N MET A 1 -2.35 -14.77 -3.09
CA MET A 1 -3.50 -13.91 -3.42
C MET A 1 -4.54 -14.06 -2.33
N ARG A 2 -4.96 -12.96 -1.70
CA ARG A 2 -6.14 -12.92 -0.82
C ARG A 2 -7.32 -12.32 -1.59
N VAL A 3 -8.53 -12.80 -1.33
CA VAL A 3 -9.78 -12.30 -1.93
C VAL A 3 -10.50 -11.46 -0.88
N ILE A 4 -10.89 -10.24 -1.22
CA ILE A 4 -11.74 -9.38 -0.37
C ILE A 4 -12.88 -8.85 -1.24
N MET A 5 -14.12 -9.05 -0.79
CA MET A 5 -15.29 -8.46 -1.44
C MET A 5 -15.32 -6.97 -1.14
N ASP A 6 -15.32 -6.14 -2.18
CA ASP A 6 -15.76 -4.76 -2.05
C ASP A 6 -17.30 -4.73 -2.05
N HIS A 7 -17.89 -4.56 -0.87
CA HIS A 7 -19.34 -4.54 -0.69
C HIS A 7 -20.03 -3.33 -1.34
N ALA A 8 -19.31 -2.25 -1.63
CA ALA A 8 -19.88 -1.06 -2.26
C ALA A 8 -20.09 -1.26 -3.78
N ASN A 9 -19.24 -2.07 -4.41
CA ASN A 9 -19.24 -2.28 -5.87
C ASN A 9 -19.63 -3.71 -6.29
N HIS A 10 -19.80 -4.64 -5.34
CA HIS A 10 -19.98 -6.08 -5.60
C HIS A 10 -18.85 -6.68 -6.46
N ILE A 11 -17.62 -6.19 -6.28
CA ILE A 11 -16.45 -6.65 -7.02
C ILE A 11 -15.59 -7.52 -6.11
N GLU A 12 -15.27 -8.72 -6.58
CA GLU A 12 -14.25 -9.58 -5.97
C GLU A 12 -12.87 -9.11 -6.40
N LEU A 13 -12.12 -8.54 -5.46
CA LEU A 13 -10.74 -8.12 -5.66
C LEU A 13 -9.79 -9.19 -5.15
N THR A 14 -8.76 -9.46 -5.94
CA THR A 14 -7.59 -10.22 -5.51
C THR A 14 -6.47 -9.24 -5.15
N TYR A 15 -5.66 -9.57 -4.15
CA TYR A 15 -4.54 -8.73 -3.75
C TYR A 15 -3.21 -9.41 -4.00
N LYS A 16 -2.30 -8.67 -4.62
CA LYS A 16 -0.88 -9.00 -4.68
C LYS A 16 -0.17 -8.23 -3.57
N THR A 17 0.60 -8.96 -2.76
CA THR A 17 1.37 -8.38 -1.67
C THR A 17 2.79 -8.13 -2.11
N ILE A 18 3.32 -6.96 -1.77
CA ILE A 18 4.71 -6.56 -1.96
C ILE A 18 5.24 -6.19 -0.59
N ASP A 19 6.19 -6.97 -0.08
CA ASP A 19 6.85 -6.68 1.19
C ASP A 19 7.80 -5.49 1.01
N LEU A 20 7.78 -4.58 1.98
CA LEU A 20 8.61 -3.37 1.94
C LEU A 20 9.99 -3.59 2.54
N ASP A 21 10.21 -4.69 3.28
CA ASP A 21 11.50 -5.14 3.82
C ASP A 21 12.32 -4.03 4.51
N GLY A 22 11.65 -3.10 5.21
CA GLY A 22 12.30 -1.95 5.87
C GLY A 22 12.91 -0.91 4.91
N ARG A 23 12.66 -1.00 3.60
CA ARG A 23 13.15 -0.07 2.57
C ARG A 23 12.45 1.29 2.59
N VAL A 24 11.33 1.39 3.31
CA VAL A 24 10.55 2.61 3.47
C VAL A 24 10.83 3.15 4.86
N PRO A 25 11.28 4.41 4.99
CA PRO A 25 11.45 5.01 6.30
C PRO A 25 10.10 5.09 7.02
N GLY A 26 10.08 4.66 8.27
CA GLY A 26 8.94 4.86 9.16
C GLY A 26 8.67 6.34 9.43
N ALA A 27 7.49 6.63 9.99
CA ALA A 27 7.09 7.98 10.36
C ALA A 27 6.64 7.99 11.83
N GLY A 28 7.48 8.54 12.72
CA GLY A 28 7.23 8.51 14.16
C GLY A 28 7.22 7.08 14.69
N SER A 29 6.06 6.62 15.19
CA SER A 29 5.83 5.26 15.68
C SER A 29 5.35 4.29 14.61
N ILE A 30 5.24 4.73 13.35
CA ILE A 30 4.69 3.93 12.25
C ILE A 30 5.81 3.26 11.47
N ASP A 31 5.76 1.94 11.35
CA ASP A 31 6.62 1.14 10.48
C ASP A 31 5.80 0.57 9.31
N PHE A 32 6.19 0.86 8.07
CA PHE A 32 5.50 0.35 6.90
C PHE A 32 5.99 -1.05 6.53
N LEU A 33 5.08 -2.03 6.51
CA LEU A 33 5.42 -3.44 6.41
C LEU A 33 5.30 -3.97 4.97
N ARG A 34 4.14 -3.76 4.36
CA ARG A 34 3.81 -4.32 3.04
C ARG A 34 2.71 -3.53 2.36
N VAL A 35 2.66 -3.63 1.03
CA VAL A 35 1.64 -3.01 0.20
C VAL A 35 0.80 -4.09 -0.46
N GLU A 36 -0.51 -3.92 -0.44
CA GLU A 36 -1.48 -4.78 -1.12
C GLU A 36 -2.03 -4.04 -2.35
N GLU A 37 -1.61 -4.48 -3.53
CA GLU A 37 -2.12 -4.00 -4.81
C GLU A 37 -3.41 -4.74 -5.17
N PRO A 38 -4.54 -4.04 -5.38
CA PRO A 38 -5.77 -4.67 -5.81
C PRO A 38 -5.76 -5.02 -7.30
N TYR A 39 -6.31 -6.18 -7.62
CA TYR A 39 -6.50 -6.68 -8.96
C TYR A 39 -7.94 -7.14 -9.16
N TRP A 40 -8.52 -6.76 -10.30
CA TRP A 40 -9.81 -7.24 -10.77
C TRP A 40 -9.63 -7.91 -12.13
N GLN A 41 -10.11 -9.15 -12.27
CA GLN A 41 -9.97 -9.95 -13.51
C GLN A 41 -8.51 -9.99 -14.05
N GLY A 42 -7.53 -10.10 -13.14
CA GLY A 42 -6.11 -10.18 -13.50
C GLY A 42 -5.46 -8.86 -13.92
N ARG A 43 -6.15 -7.73 -13.80
CA ARG A 43 -5.61 -6.38 -14.08
C ARG A 43 -5.58 -5.53 -12.80
N ILE A 44 -4.61 -4.63 -12.70
CA ILE A 44 -4.52 -3.67 -11.59
C ILE A 44 -5.81 -2.85 -11.53
N TYR A 45 -6.40 -2.76 -10.35
CA TYR A 45 -7.67 -2.07 -10.12
C TYR A 45 -7.43 -0.68 -9.51
N GLY A 46 -7.35 0.32 -10.38
CA GLY A 46 -7.18 1.72 -10.00
C GLY A 46 -5.79 2.05 -9.42
N PRO A 47 -5.52 3.33 -9.13
CA PRO A 47 -4.25 3.78 -8.56
C PRO A 47 -4.19 3.63 -7.03
N PHE A 48 -5.11 2.86 -6.43
CA PHE A 48 -5.24 2.79 -4.97
C PHE A 48 -4.63 1.51 -4.44
N VAL A 49 -3.79 1.63 -3.41
CA VAL A 49 -3.20 0.49 -2.71
C VAL A 49 -3.51 0.56 -1.23
N ARG A 50 -3.41 -0.59 -0.56
CA ARG A 50 -3.50 -0.66 0.90
C ARG A 50 -2.11 -0.86 1.48
N VAL A 51 -1.70 0.05 2.34
CA VAL A 51 -0.42 -0.07 3.05
C VAL A 51 -0.69 -0.63 4.44
N ARG A 52 -0.06 -1.77 4.74
CA ARG A 52 -0.04 -2.40 6.05
C ARG A 52 1.11 -1.84 6.86
N TYR A 53 0.86 -1.57 8.13
CA TYR A 53 1.83 -0.95 9.01
C TYR A 53 1.81 -1.57 10.41
N ALA A 54 2.89 -1.39 11.14
CA ALA A 54 2.94 -1.55 12.58
C ALA A 54 2.96 -0.19 13.26
N LEU A 55 2.35 -0.12 14.45
CA LEU A 55 2.42 1.02 15.34
C LEU A 55 3.18 0.61 16.60
N ASN A 56 4.28 1.28 16.90
CA ASN A 56 5.18 0.94 18.01
C ASN A 56 5.59 -0.55 17.97
N GLY A 57 5.88 -1.07 16.78
CA GLY A 57 6.25 -2.47 16.56
C GLY A 57 5.08 -3.48 16.62
N VAL A 58 3.84 -3.04 16.81
CA VAL A 58 2.64 -3.91 16.79
C VAL A 58 1.94 -3.80 15.45
N GLU A 59 1.87 -4.88 14.68
CA GLU A 59 1.16 -4.94 13.41
C GLU A 59 -0.33 -4.62 13.58
N GLN A 60 -0.84 -3.69 12.76
CA GLN A 60 -2.25 -3.31 12.77
C GLN A 60 -3.01 -4.19 11.77
N GLU A 61 -3.57 -5.31 12.25
CA GLU A 61 -4.23 -6.28 11.37
C GLU A 61 -5.56 -5.76 10.79
N ALA A 62 -6.33 -5.04 11.61
CA ALA A 62 -7.64 -4.51 11.25
C ALA A 62 -7.57 -3.17 10.51
N GLU A 63 -6.51 -2.39 10.72
CA GLU A 63 -6.34 -1.08 10.11
C GLU A 63 -5.51 -1.17 8.82
N ILE A 64 -5.81 -0.27 7.88
CA ILE A 64 -5.09 -0.13 6.63
C ILE A 64 -4.89 1.35 6.34
N LEU A 65 -3.74 1.69 5.76
CA LEU A 65 -3.50 3.02 5.24
C LEU A 65 -3.76 3.04 3.73
N PRO A 66 -4.93 3.51 3.27
CA PRO A 66 -5.19 3.66 1.84
C PRO A 66 -4.26 4.72 1.26
N MET A 67 -3.71 4.46 0.08
CA MET A 67 -2.78 5.35 -0.60
C MET A 67 -3.15 5.47 -2.08
N ASP A 68 -3.11 6.69 -2.60
CA ASP A 68 -3.21 7.00 -4.03
C ASP A 68 -1.79 7.05 -4.61
N VAL A 69 -1.44 6.03 -5.40
CA VAL A 69 -0.11 5.82 -5.97
C VAL A 69 0.23 6.85 -7.03
N ASP A 70 -0.75 7.31 -7.81
CA ASP A 70 -0.54 8.32 -8.85
C ASP A 70 -0.16 9.66 -8.22
N LYS A 71 -0.79 9.99 -7.09
CA LYS A 71 -0.51 11.24 -6.35
C LYS A 71 0.62 11.10 -5.33
N GLY A 72 0.99 9.88 -4.95
CA GLY A 72 1.98 9.62 -3.91
C GLY A 72 1.56 10.16 -2.55
N ILE A 73 0.28 9.98 -2.18
CA ILE A 73 -0.28 10.47 -0.91
C ILE A 73 -1.10 9.37 -0.22
N PHE A 74 -1.11 9.39 1.12
CA PHE A 74 -2.06 8.64 1.91
C PHE A 74 -3.42 9.36 1.92
N LEU A 75 -4.50 8.57 1.87
CA LEU A 75 -5.88 9.07 1.84
C LEU A 75 -6.50 9.16 3.25
N ALA A 76 -5.79 8.70 4.27
CA ALA A 76 -6.20 8.76 5.66
C ALA A 76 -5.00 9.15 6.53
N ASP A 77 -5.27 9.91 7.59
CA ASP A 77 -4.32 10.16 8.66
C ASP A 77 -4.23 8.94 9.59
N CYS A 78 -3.08 8.74 10.24
CA CYS A 78 -2.85 7.64 11.17
C CYS A 78 -2.36 8.16 12.52
N ASN A 79 -3.10 7.90 13.61
CA ASN A 79 -2.69 8.26 14.98
C ASN A 79 -2.22 9.72 15.17
N GLY A 80 -2.94 10.67 14.57
CA GLY A 80 -2.59 12.09 14.66
C GLY A 80 -1.33 12.49 13.86
N THR A 81 -0.77 11.56 13.09
CA THR A 81 0.31 11.83 12.14
C THR A 81 -0.29 12.48 10.91
N ALA A 82 0.01 13.75 10.69
CA ALA A 82 -0.49 14.51 9.55
C ALA A 82 -0.03 13.88 8.23
N ALA A 83 -0.92 13.77 7.24
CA ALA A 83 -0.60 13.25 5.90
C ALA A 83 0.69 13.82 5.28
N GLU A 84 1.03 15.08 5.53
CA GLU A 84 2.27 15.70 5.05
C GLU A 84 3.53 15.01 5.57
N SER A 85 3.53 14.56 6.82
CA SER A 85 4.67 13.86 7.42
C SER A 85 4.87 12.45 6.87
N LEU A 86 3.81 11.86 6.31
CA LEU A 86 3.84 10.56 5.65
C LEU A 86 4.28 10.67 4.17
N ARG A 87 4.32 11.88 3.60
CA ARG A 87 4.62 12.10 2.18
C ARG A 87 5.97 11.52 1.73
N PRO A 88 7.08 11.63 2.49
CA PRO A 88 8.34 10.99 2.08
C PRO A 88 8.21 9.46 1.96
N SER A 89 7.54 8.83 2.91
CA SER A 89 7.29 7.39 2.89
C SER A 89 6.37 6.99 1.74
N ALA A 90 5.33 7.79 1.47
CA ALA A 90 4.44 7.59 0.33
C ALA A 90 5.21 7.60 -1.00
N LEU A 91 6.03 8.62 -1.24
CA LEU A 91 6.86 8.69 -2.45
C LEU A 91 7.81 7.49 -2.56
N LYS A 92 8.41 7.06 -1.45
CA LYS A 92 9.29 5.88 -1.46
C LYS A 92 8.55 4.59 -1.80
N ILE A 93 7.32 4.43 -1.30
CA ILE A 93 6.45 3.31 -1.68
C ILE A 93 6.15 3.33 -3.18
N VAL A 94 5.84 4.49 -3.77
CA VAL A 94 5.62 4.61 -5.23
C VAL A 94 6.84 4.15 -6.02
N GLU A 95 8.05 4.53 -5.60
CA GLU A 95 9.29 4.08 -6.25
C GLU A 95 9.41 2.55 -6.24
N ILE A 96 9.18 1.92 -5.09
CA ILE A 96 9.24 0.45 -4.93
C ILE A 96 8.20 -0.22 -5.83
N LEU A 97 6.97 0.28 -5.89
CA LEU A 97 5.93 -0.26 -6.77
C LEU A 97 6.34 -0.17 -8.25
N ARG A 98 6.94 0.95 -8.68
CA ARG A 98 7.45 1.13 -10.05
C ARG A 98 8.58 0.14 -10.37
N GLU A 99 9.53 -0.03 -9.47
CA GLU A 99 10.60 -1.04 -9.62
C GLU A 99 10.00 -2.45 -9.80
N HIS A 100 9.02 -2.80 -8.97
CA HIS A 100 8.36 -4.10 -9.03
C HIS A 100 7.59 -4.32 -10.34
N ALA A 101 6.95 -3.27 -10.86
CA ALA A 101 6.24 -3.31 -12.14
C ALA A 101 7.22 -3.47 -13.33
N MET A 102 8.35 -2.75 -13.31
CA MET A 102 9.38 -2.88 -14.36
C MET A 102 9.99 -4.29 -14.39
N GLN A 103 10.28 -4.89 -13.23
CA GLN A 103 10.78 -6.26 -13.15
C GLN A 103 9.78 -7.29 -13.66
N ALA A 104 8.47 -7.06 -13.48
CA ALA A 104 7.44 -7.93 -14.02
C ALA A 104 7.33 -7.85 -15.55
N CYS A 105 7.59 -6.68 -16.16
CA CYS A 105 7.64 -6.51 -17.61
C CYS A 105 8.91 -7.10 -18.24
N SER A 106 10.06 -7.05 -17.55
CA SER A 106 11.33 -7.59 -18.07
C SER A 106 11.40 -9.12 -18.13
N LYS A 107 10.44 -9.83 -17.51
CA LYS A 107 10.36 -11.31 -17.51
C LYS A 107 9.38 -11.85 -18.56
N ARG A 108 9.02 -11.06 -19.58
CA ARG A 108 8.17 -11.49 -20.71
C ARG A 108 8.97 -11.67 -21.99
#